data_AF-A0A3S1NDI7-F1
#
_entry.id   AF-A0A3S1NDI7-F1
#
_cell.length_a   1.000
_cell.length_b   1.000
_cell.length_c   1.000
_cell.angle_alpha   90.00
_cell.angle_beta   90.00
_cell.angle_gamma   90.00
#
_symmetry.space_group_name_H-M   'P 1'
#
loop_
_entity.id
_entity.type
_entity.pdbx_description
1 polymer ?
#
loop_
_entity_poly.entity_id
_entity_poly.type
_entity_poly.pdbx_seq_one_letter_code
_entity_poly.pdbx_strand_id
1 'polypeptide(L)'
;MDVVRKSEALLREATRRPVREVRRLALDLKRLWRVWVEADTARYNKIFIAGCARSGTTLTQRLMGCFEDTFVHRAEAKYTQLDMLDRPEANLVVKRTERGHVHLAKLPSAVGLIYCVRHPLDVLTSSHPESRAQRRFHVTPERWLAEYDALLRLRKTQPRRAITYIRYEDMIAQPDAMQERIARAFDLKPRIRFSEDPGNPIRATSLQKWERNEEFRTYLRALPPAFLARLKEFCDEFGYDMPDWARG
;
A
#
# COMPACT_ATOMS: atom_id res chain seq x y z
N MET A 1 -38.03 -4.25 -21.06
CA MET A 1 -38.57 -3.44 -22.19
C MET A 1 -38.99 -2.03 -21.79
N ASP A 2 -39.34 -1.76 -20.53
CA ASP A 2 -39.87 -0.45 -20.11
C ASP A 2 -38.81 0.65 -19.87
N VAL A 3 -37.55 0.26 -19.63
CA VAL A 3 -36.43 1.17 -19.36
C VAL A 3 -35.88 1.81 -20.64
N VAL A 4 -35.85 1.06 -21.75
CA VAL A 4 -35.37 1.53 -23.06
C VAL A 4 -36.37 2.53 -23.68
N ARG A 5 -37.67 2.34 -23.43
CA ARG A 5 -38.72 3.26 -23.89
C ARG A 5 -38.71 4.59 -23.14
N LYS A 6 -38.36 4.58 -21.83
CA LYS A 6 -38.18 5.79 -21.02
C LYS A 6 -36.91 6.57 -21.39
N SER A 7 -35.82 5.89 -21.78
CA SER A 7 -34.59 6.56 -22.20
C SER A 7 -34.73 7.24 -23.57
N GLU A 8 -35.43 6.64 -24.52
CA GLU A 8 -35.68 7.26 -25.83
C GLU A 8 -36.62 8.48 -25.75
N ALA A 9 -37.61 8.46 -24.85
CA ALA A 9 -38.49 9.60 -24.61
C ALA A 9 -37.75 10.80 -24.00
N LEU A 10 -36.85 10.55 -23.03
CA LEU A 10 -36.00 11.59 -22.43
C LEU A 10 -35.00 12.20 -23.43
N LEU A 11 -34.46 11.39 -24.35
CA LEU A 11 -33.57 11.84 -25.42
C LEU A 11 -34.29 12.72 -26.46
N ARG A 12 -35.55 12.40 -26.78
CA ARG A 12 -36.40 13.22 -27.68
C ARG A 12 -36.90 14.51 -27.02
N GLU A 13 -37.01 14.56 -25.71
CA GLU A 13 -37.42 15.77 -24.98
C GLU A 13 -36.24 16.71 -24.69
N ALA A 14 -35.02 16.17 -24.57
CA ALA A 14 -33.79 16.94 -24.40
C ALA A 14 -33.36 17.72 -25.66
N THR A 15 -33.85 17.35 -26.85
CA THR A 15 -33.53 18.03 -28.12
C THR A 15 -34.31 19.33 -28.35
N ARG A 16 -35.27 19.67 -27.48
CA ARG A 16 -36.05 20.92 -27.55
C ARG A 16 -35.80 21.93 -26.41
N ARG A 17 -34.89 21.61 -25.47
CA ARG A 17 -34.63 22.48 -24.30
C ARG A 17 -33.40 23.36 -24.52
N PRO A 18 -33.41 24.63 -24.07
CA PRO A 18 -32.28 25.53 -24.24
C PRO A 18 -31.03 24.95 -23.57
N VAL A 19 -29.87 25.09 -24.22
CA VAL A 19 -28.55 24.53 -23.83
C VAL A 19 -28.19 24.74 -22.35
N ARG A 20 -28.72 25.80 -21.71
CA ARG A 20 -28.54 26.09 -20.28
C ARG A 20 -29.19 25.06 -19.35
N GLU A 21 -30.36 24.52 -19.69
CA GLU A 21 -31.05 23.50 -18.88
C GLU A 21 -30.35 22.13 -18.98
N VAL A 22 -29.86 21.77 -20.16
CA VAL A 22 -29.07 20.55 -20.37
C VAL A 22 -27.78 20.59 -19.54
N ARG A 23 -27.10 21.74 -19.48
CA ARG A 23 -25.93 21.93 -18.60
C ARG A 23 -26.29 21.81 -17.12
N ARG A 24 -27.43 22.35 -16.69
CA ARG A 24 -27.89 22.28 -15.30
C ARG A 24 -28.22 20.83 -14.90
N LEU A 25 -28.95 20.10 -15.76
CA LEU A 25 -29.22 18.66 -15.60
C LEU A 25 -27.94 17.81 -15.55
N ALA A 26 -26.95 18.11 -16.40
CA ALA A 26 -25.66 17.41 -16.37
C ALA A 26 -24.85 17.71 -15.10
N LEU A 27 -24.93 18.93 -14.57
CA LEU A 27 -24.33 19.31 -13.29
C LEU A 27 -25.04 18.63 -12.11
N ASP A 28 -26.37 18.57 -12.13
CA ASP A 28 -27.16 17.87 -11.12
C ASP A 28 -26.93 16.36 -11.16
N LEU A 29 -26.83 15.75 -12.34
CA LEU A 29 -26.43 14.35 -12.49
C LEU A 29 -25.01 14.11 -11.98
N LYS A 30 -24.04 14.99 -12.27
CA LYS A 30 -22.68 14.89 -11.69
C LYS A 30 -22.71 15.02 -10.17
N ARG A 31 -23.57 15.88 -9.63
CA ARG A 31 -23.70 16.11 -8.18
C ARG A 31 -24.35 14.91 -7.50
N LEU A 32 -25.42 14.36 -8.08
CA LEU A 32 -26.06 13.13 -7.63
C LEU A 32 -25.13 11.92 -7.74
N TRP A 33 -24.37 11.81 -8.84
CA TRP A 33 -23.37 10.75 -9.00
C TRP A 33 -22.25 10.90 -7.96
N ARG A 34 -21.83 12.13 -7.65
CA ARG A 34 -20.84 12.39 -6.59
C ARG A 34 -21.37 12.05 -5.20
N VAL A 35 -22.64 12.37 -4.91
CA VAL A 35 -23.31 12.01 -3.64
C VAL A 35 -23.50 10.49 -3.53
N TRP A 36 -23.85 9.81 -4.62
CA TRP A 36 -24.04 8.36 -4.64
C TRP A 36 -22.69 7.63 -4.51
N VAL A 37 -21.65 8.10 -5.19
CA VAL A 37 -20.27 7.64 -5.01
C VAL A 37 -19.78 7.94 -3.60
N GLU A 38 -20.06 9.13 -3.03
CA GLU A 38 -19.72 9.46 -1.64
C GLU A 38 -20.42 8.53 -0.64
N ALA A 39 -21.71 8.27 -0.81
CA ALA A 39 -22.49 7.35 0.03
C ALA A 39 -22.00 5.90 -0.07
N ASP A 40 -21.63 5.43 -1.26
CA ASP A 40 -21.10 4.09 -1.49
C ASP A 40 -19.63 3.98 -1.01
N THR A 41 -18.85 5.06 -1.08
CA THR A 41 -17.51 5.13 -0.47
C THR A 41 -17.55 5.21 1.06
N ALA A 42 -18.61 5.74 1.65
CA ALA A 42 -18.81 5.79 3.10
C ALA A 42 -19.17 4.41 3.69
N ARG A 43 -19.63 3.47 2.85
CA ARG A 43 -19.99 2.11 3.27
C ARG A 43 -18.78 1.27 3.70
N TYR A 44 -17.61 1.51 3.11
CA TYR A 44 -16.45 0.63 3.27
C TYR A 44 -15.27 1.34 3.90
N ASN A 45 -14.62 0.67 4.85
CA ASN A 45 -13.27 1.02 5.27
C ASN A 45 -12.26 0.46 4.26
N LYS A 46 -11.81 1.31 3.35
CA LYS A 46 -10.89 0.94 2.27
C LYS A 46 -9.45 1.10 2.71
N ILE A 47 -8.68 0.02 2.71
CA ILE A 47 -7.29 -0.01 3.19
C ILE A 47 -6.36 -0.45 2.06
N PHE A 48 -5.33 0.36 1.80
CA PHE A 48 -4.28 0.04 0.84
C PHE A 48 -2.96 -0.23 1.56
N ILE A 49 -2.34 -1.37 1.24
CA ILE A 49 -1.01 -1.75 1.75
C ILE A 49 0.03 -1.40 0.69
N ALA A 50 0.90 -0.46 1.03
CA ALA A 50 2.06 -0.06 0.24
C ALA A 50 3.36 -0.21 1.05
N GLY A 51 4.48 0.13 0.43
CA GLY A 51 5.81 -0.02 1.02
C GLY A 51 6.84 -0.27 -0.08
N CYS A 52 8.12 -0.16 0.28
CA CYS A 52 9.19 -0.58 -0.61
C CYS A 52 9.11 -2.10 -0.87
N ALA A 53 9.64 -2.53 -1.99
CA ALA A 53 9.78 -3.94 -2.30
C ALA A 53 10.48 -4.67 -1.14
N ARG A 54 10.01 -5.89 -0.82
CA ARG A 54 10.61 -6.76 0.21
C ARG A 54 10.56 -6.19 1.64
N SER A 55 9.73 -5.18 1.90
CA SER A 55 9.51 -4.62 3.24
C SER A 55 8.41 -5.28 4.07
N GLY A 56 7.87 -6.42 3.61
CA GLY A 56 6.85 -7.18 4.35
C GLY A 56 5.41 -6.92 3.95
N THR A 57 5.14 -6.27 2.81
CA THR A 57 3.75 -6.02 2.34
C THR A 57 2.89 -7.28 2.25
N THR A 58 3.46 -8.43 1.84
CA THR A 58 2.76 -9.73 1.83
C THR A 58 2.51 -10.26 3.23
N LEU A 59 3.42 -10.03 4.19
CA LEU A 59 3.24 -10.43 5.58
C LEU A 59 2.11 -9.62 6.21
N THR A 60 2.11 -8.30 6.02
CA THR A 60 1.03 -7.40 6.44
C THR A 60 -0.31 -7.79 5.79
N GLN A 61 -0.32 -8.12 4.50
CA GLN A 61 -1.54 -8.59 3.81
C GLN A 61 -2.12 -9.85 4.47
N ARG A 62 -1.27 -10.79 4.91
CA ARG A 62 -1.73 -11.98 5.65
C ARG A 62 -2.28 -11.63 7.03
N LEU A 63 -1.60 -10.76 7.77
CA LEU A 63 -2.08 -10.28 9.07
C LEU A 63 -3.49 -9.69 8.95
N MET A 64 -3.79 -8.96 7.87
CA MET A 64 -5.14 -8.41 7.67
C MET A 64 -6.24 -9.49 7.61
N GLY A 65 -5.90 -10.74 7.26
CA GLY A 65 -6.84 -11.88 7.31
C GLY A 65 -7.19 -12.34 8.72
N CYS A 66 -6.53 -11.82 9.75
CA CYS A 66 -6.78 -12.11 11.16
C CYS A 66 -7.78 -11.14 11.80
N PHE A 67 -8.36 -10.20 11.04
CA PHE A 67 -9.43 -9.33 11.51
C PHE A 67 -10.82 -9.90 11.16
N GLU A 68 -11.82 -9.56 11.96
CA GLU A 68 -13.22 -9.78 11.66
C GLU A 68 -13.66 -8.87 10.51
N ASP A 69 -14.72 -9.27 9.79
CA ASP A 69 -15.40 -8.44 8.79
C ASP A 69 -14.46 -7.76 7.77
N THR A 70 -13.40 -8.49 7.37
CA THR A 70 -12.32 -7.97 6.52
C THR A 70 -12.11 -8.87 5.32
N PHE A 71 -12.35 -8.32 4.13
CA PHE A 71 -11.98 -8.96 2.88
C PHE A 71 -10.58 -8.54 2.44
N VAL A 72 -9.68 -9.52 2.33
CA VAL A 72 -8.33 -9.31 1.79
C VAL A 72 -8.25 -9.82 0.36
N HIS A 73 -8.09 -8.89 -0.59
CA HIS A 73 -7.84 -9.27 -1.97
C HIS A 73 -6.49 -9.99 -2.07
N ARG A 74 -6.49 -11.23 -2.58
CA ARG A 74 -5.30 -12.10 -2.59
C ARG A 74 -4.20 -11.62 -3.55
N ALA A 75 -4.59 -11.18 -4.74
CA ALA A 75 -3.65 -10.74 -5.76
C ALA A 75 -3.15 -9.31 -5.47
N GLU A 76 -1.99 -8.99 -6.02
CA GLU A 76 -1.53 -7.61 -6.06
C GLU A 76 -2.39 -6.79 -7.01
N ALA A 77 -2.83 -5.61 -6.58
CA ALA A 77 -3.66 -4.75 -7.40
C ALA A 77 -3.39 -3.26 -7.15
N LYS A 78 -3.90 -2.42 -8.05
CA LYS A 78 -3.92 -0.96 -7.87
C LYS A 78 -4.97 -0.61 -6.82
N TYR A 79 -4.81 0.53 -6.15
CA TYR A 79 -5.80 0.99 -5.14
C TYR A 79 -7.21 1.14 -5.72
N THR A 80 -7.36 1.43 -7.01
CA THR A 80 -8.65 1.52 -7.71
C THR A 80 -9.42 0.21 -7.70
N GLN A 81 -8.76 -0.92 -7.42
CA GLN A 81 -9.43 -2.21 -7.23
C GLN A 81 -10.41 -2.15 -6.05
N LEU A 82 -10.14 -1.34 -5.02
CA LEU A 82 -11.02 -1.18 -3.86
C LEU A 82 -12.41 -0.65 -4.23
N ASP A 83 -12.53 0.07 -5.35
CA ASP A 83 -13.81 0.62 -5.84
C ASP A 83 -14.59 -0.41 -6.70
N MET A 84 -13.95 -1.51 -7.08
CA MET A 84 -14.55 -2.56 -7.92
C MET A 84 -14.89 -3.82 -7.13
N LEU A 85 -14.59 -3.85 -5.83
CA LEU A 85 -14.87 -4.98 -4.96
C LEU A 85 -16.30 -4.85 -4.41
N ASP A 86 -17.20 -5.70 -4.91
CA ASP A 86 -18.53 -5.91 -4.31
C ASP A 86 -18.44 -7.06 -3.31
N ARG A 87 -18.41 -6.70 -2.03
CA ARG A 87 -18.16 -7.61 -0.91
C ARG A 87 -19.09 -7.31 0.26
N PRO A 88 -19.57 -8.34 0.97
CA PRO A 88 -20.36 -8.14 2.18
C PRO A 88 -19.54 -7.56 3.33
N GLU A 89 -18.23 -7.81 3.37
CA GLU A 89 -17.36 -7.36 4.45
C GLU A 89 -17.19 -5.82 4.47
N ALA A 90 -17.26 -5.19 5.65
CA ALA A 90 -17.13 -3.73 5.74
C ALA A 90 -15.71 -3.22 5.47
N ASN A 91 -14.68 -4.04 5.69
CA ASN A 91 -13.29 -3.66 5.51
C ASN A 91 -12.71 -4.30 4.25
N LEU A 92 -12.21 -3.49 3.31
CA LEU A 92 -11.65 -3.95 2.04
C LEU A 92 -10.16 -3.66 1.99
N VAL A 93 -9.35 -4.69 1.73
CA VAL A 93 -7.89 -4.58 1.74
C VAL A 93 -7.30 -4.98 0.39
N VAL A 94 -6.46 -4.10 -0.16
CA VAL A 94 -5.66 -4.38 -1.37
C VAL A 94 -4.19 -4.09 -1.11
N LYS A 95 -3.31 -4.98 -1.59
CA LYS A 95 -1.86 -4.79 -1.58
C LYS A 95 -1.37 -4.29 -2.94
N ARG A 96 -0.43 -3.34 -2.93
CA ARG A 96 0.22 -2.80 -4.14
C ARG A 96 0.76 -3.89 -5.07
N THR A 97 0.77 -3.55 -6.37
CA THR A 97 1.58 -4.22 -7.41
C THR A 97 3.03 -3.75 -7.38
N GLU A 98 3.92 -4.44 -8.11
CA GLU A 98 5.32 -4.05 -8.29
C GLU A 98 5.51 -2.56 -8.64
N ARG A 99 4.69 -2.04 -9.55
CA ARG A 99 4.72 -0.64 -10.02
C ARG A 99 3.79 0.30 -9.24
N GLY A 100 3.23 -0.15 -8.12
CA GLY A 100 2.27 0.63 -7.34
C GLY A 100 2.81 1.99 -6.85
N HIS A 101 4.14 2.11 -6.67
CA HIS A 101 4.79 3.37 -6.28
C HIS A 101 4.55 4.51 -7.29
N VAL A 102 4.38 4.20 -8.58
CA VAL A 102 4.14 5.19 -9.64
C VAL A 102 2.84 5.99 -9.40
N HIS A 103 1.87 5.41 -8.72
CA HIS A 103 0.57 6.03 -8.49
C HIS A 103 0.30 6.34 -7.01
N LEU A 104 1.28 6.10 -6.12
CA LEU A 104 1.09 6.25 -4.69
C LEU A 104 0.67 7.67 -4.29
N ALA A 105 1.28 8.70 -4.89
CA ALA A 105 0.93 10.11 -4.62
C ALA A 105 -0.52 10.48 -5.02
N LYS A 106 -1.14 9.67 -5.89
CA LYS A 106 -2.53 9.84 -6.34
C LYS A 106 -3.55 9.04 -5.50
N LEU A 107 -3.10 8.31 -4.49
CA LEU A 107 -3.95 7.54 -3.59
C LEU A 107 -4.97 8.49 -2.92
N PRO A 108 -6.29 8.28 -3.06
CA PRO A 108 -7.28 9.15 -2.43
C PRO A 108 -7.09 9.24 -0.91
N SER A 109 -7.32 10.41 -0.32
CA SER A 109 -7.18 10.63 1.13
C SER A 109 -8.17 9.82 1.95
N ALA A 110 -9.32 9.45 1.37
CA ALA A 110 -10.33 8.61 2.00
C ALA A 110 -9.94 7.12 2.12
N VAL A 111 -8.98 6.66 1.31
CA VAL A 111 -8.45 5.29 1.43
C VAL A 111 -7.42 5.30 2.55
N GLY A 112 -7.53 4.43 3.54
CA GLY A 112 -6.53 4.21 4.57
C GLY A 112 -5.21 3.68 3.99
N LEU A 113 -4.07 4.09 4.57
CA LEU A 113 -2.75 3.63 4.10
C LEU A 113 -1.95 2.97 5.20
N ILE A 114 -1.58 1.72 4.94
CA ILE A 114 -0.51 1.01 5.64
C ILE A 114 0.76 1.10 4.78
N TYR A 115 1.86 1.62 5.33
CA TYR A 115 3.12 1.72 4.63
C TYR A 115 4.21 0.89 5.32
N CYS A 116 4.58 -0.22 4.70
CA CYS A 116 5.58 -1.15 5.21
C CYS A 116 7.00 -0.63 4.93
N VAL A 117 7.81 -0.57 5.97
CA VAL A 117 9.24 -0.22 5.93
C VAL A 117 10.09 -1.35 6.48
N ARG A 118 11.34 -1.40 6.05
CA ARG A 118 12.31 -2.43 6.45
C ARG A 118 13.70 -1.85 6.30
N HIS A 119 14.65 -2.34 7.09
CA HIS A 119 16.06 -1.97 6.95
C HIS A 119 16.51 -2.07 5.49
N PRO A 120 17.02 -0.98 4.88
CA PRO A 120 17.27 -0.94 3.44
C PRO A 120 18.33 -1.95 3.00
N LEU A 121 19.34 -2.22 3.83
CA LEU A 121 20.37 -3.22 3.51
C LEU A 121 19.82 -4.66 3.43
N ASP A 122 18.81 -5.00 4.24
CA ASP A 122 18.12 -6.29 4.14
C ASP A 122 17.21 -6.36 2.90
N VAL A 123 16.65 -5.22 2.49
CA VAL A 123 15.84 -5.12 1.27
C VAL A 123 16.72 -5.32 0.03
N LEU A 124 17.84 -4.61 -0.04
CA LEU A 124 18.77 -4.61 -1.17
C LEU A 124 19.49 -5.96 -1.33
N THR A 125 19.59 -6.75 -0.26
CA THR A 125 20.18 -8.10 -0.29
C THR A 125 19.13 -9.21 -0.31
N SER A 126 17.85 -8.85 -0.49
CA SER A 126 16.76 -9.81 -0.57
C SER A 126 16.68 -10.48 -1.94
N SER A 127 16.60 -11.81 -1.97
CA SER A 127 16.29 -12.58 -3.19
C SER A 127 14.78 -12.86 -3.32
N HIS A 128 14.31 -13.03 -4.56
CA HIS A 128 12.97 -13.50 -4.90
C HIS A 128 13.04 -14.62 -5.94
N PRO A 129 12.29 -15.73 -5.82
CA PRO A 129 12.32 -16.83 -6.79
C PRO A 129 12.11 -16.36 -8.23
N GLU A 130 11.10 -15.52 -8.47
CA GLU A 130 10.74 -15.04 -9.82
C GLU A 130 11.84 -14.20 -10.49
N SER A 131 12.61 -13.43 -9.73
CA SER A 131 13.67 -12.59 -10.31
C SER A 131 15.05 -13.24 -10.25
N ARG A 132 15.20 -14.38 -9.55
CA ARG A 132 16.52 -14.98 -9.28
C ARG A 132 17.24 -15.42 -10.56
N ALA A 133 16.49 -15.80 -11.59
CA ALA A 133 17.06 -16.15 -12.89
C ALA A 133 17.58 -14.93 -13.68
N GLN A 134 17.08 -13.73 -13.39
CA GLN A 134 17.43 -12.50 -14.12
C GLN A 134 18.46 -11.65 -13.38
N ARG A 135 18.41 -11.65 -12.05
CA ARG A 135 19.30 -10.86 -11.19
C ARG A 135 19.46 -11.49 -9.82
N ARG A 136 20.63 -11.27 -9.20
CA ARG A 136 20.98 -11.82 -7.89
C ARG A 136 20.06 -11.30 -6.79
N PHE A 137 19.87 -9.98 -6.75
CA PHE A 137 19.01 -9.31 -5.77
C PHE A 137 17.72 -8.84 -6.42
N HIS A 138 16.61 -8.99 -5.70
CA HIS A 138 15.29 -8.65 -6.24
C HIS A 138 15.09 -7.15 -6.40
N VAL A 139 15.74 -6.33 -5.58
CA VAL A 139 15.55 -4.87 -5.56
C VAL A 139 16.83 -4.20 -6.00
N THR A 140 16.74 -3.37 -7.04
CA THR A 140 17.86 -2.53 -7.46
C THR A 140 17.86 -1.20 -6.70
N PRO A 141 19.00 -0.50 -6.59
CA PRO A 141 19.06 0.83 -5.99
C PRO A 141 18.06 1.82 -6.60
N GLU A 142 17.90 1.82 -7.92
CA GLU A 142 17.00 2.73 -8.65
C GLU A 142 15.54 2.46 -8.29
N ARG A 143 15.17 1.16 -8.18
CA ARG A 143 13.82 0.78 -7.76
C ARG A 143 13.56 1.20 -6.32
N TRP A 144 14.52 1.00 -5.41
CA TRP A 144 14.37 1.40 -4.02
C TRP A 144 14.19 2.92 -3.91
N LEU A 145 15.01 3.72 -4.63
CA LEU A 145 14.88 5.18 -4.68
C LEU A 145 13.50 5.60 -5.20
N ALA A 146 13.06 5.03 -6.32
CA ALA A 146 11.77 5.37 -6.91
C ALA A 146 10.60 5.11 -5.95
N GLU A 147 10.69 4.04 -5.15
CA GLU A 147 9.69 3.67 -4.15
C GLU A 147 9.72 4.62 -2.93
N TYR A 148 10.91 4.99 -2.42
CA TYR A 148 11.01 5.96 -1.33
C TYR A 148 10.59 7.37 -1.77
N ASP A 149 11.02 7.82 -2.96
CA ASP A 149 10.61 9.10 -3.53
C ASP A 149 9.10 9.17 -3.76
N ALA A 150 8.44 8.04 -4.02
CA ALA A 150 6.98 8.00 -4.10
C ALA A 150 6.31 8.30 -2.75
N LEU A 151 6.87 7.82 -1.63
CA LEU A 151 6.40 8.17 -0.29
C LEU A 151 6.60 9.67 0.00
N LEU A 152 7.78 10.20 -0.32
CA LEU A 152 8.09 11.62 -0.12
C LEU A 152 7.14 12.50 -0.94
N ARG A 153 6.89 12.13 -2.21
CA ARG A 153 5.90 12.80 -3.05
C ARG A 153 4.50 12.73 -2.47
N LEU A 154 4.05 11.57 -2.00
CA LEU A 154 2.74 11.43 -1.34
C LEU A 154 2.61 12.42 -0.18
N ARG A 155 3.58 12.43 0.75
CA ARG A 155 3.58 13.35 1.89
C ARG A 155 3.57 14.82 1.46
N LYS A 156 4.35 15.18 0.44
CA LYS A 156 4.34 16.54 -0.11
C LYS A 156 2.97 16.92 -0.68
N THR A 157 2.32 16.01 -1.41
CA THR A 157 1.01 16.26 -2.04
C THR A 157 -0.16 16.18 -1.05
N GLN A 158 -0.01 15.43 0.04
CA GLN A 158 -1.04 15.19 1.04
C GLN A 158 -0.44 15.30 2.46
N PRO A 159 -0.02 16.50 2.91
CA PRO A 159 0.76 16.67 4.14
C PRO A 159 0.00 16.34 5.43
N ARG A 160 -1.34 16.34 5.39
CA ARG A 160 -2.21 16.00 6.53
C ARG A 160 -2.67 14.54 6.54
N ARG A 161 -2.23 13.74 5.57
CA ARG A 161 -2.64 12.34 5.46
C ARG A 161 -2.05 11.52 6.61
N ALA A 162 -2.90 10.81 7.35
CA ALA A 162 -2.46 9.79 8.28
C ALA A 162 -1.86 8.59 7.52
N ILE A 163 -0.68 8.14 7.95
CA ILE A 163 -0.01 6.96 7.38
C ILE A 163 0.37 6.03 8.52
N THR A 164 -0.14 4.80 8.46
CA THR A 164 0.20 3.76 9.43
C THR A 164 1.48 3.07 8.99
N TYR A 165 2.62 3.48 9.55
CA TYR A 165 3.90 2.82 9.29
C TYR A 165 4.02 1.50 10.03
N ILE A 166 4.50 0.48 9.32
CA ILE A 166 4.75 -0.86 9.85
C ILE A 166 6.19 -1.21 9.55
N ARG A 167 7.03 -1.31 10.59
CA ARG A 167 8.39 -1.82 10.45
C ARG A 167 8.35 -3.34 10.37
N TYR A 168 9.04 -3.90 9.39
CA TYR A 168 9.14 -5.35 9.23
C TYR A 168 9.73 -6.00 10.47
N GLU A 169 10.76 -5.39 11.04
CA GLU A 169 11.47 -5.85 12.24
C GLU A 169 10.51 -5.96 13.43
N ASP A 170 9.71 -4.93 13.67
CA ASP A 170 8.69 -4.92 14.73
C ASP A 170 7.60 -5.97 14.48
N MET A 171 7.18 -6.16 13.21
CA MET A 171 6.22 -7.22 12.84
C MET A 171 6.76 -8.62 13.13
N ILE A 172 8.07 -8.85 12.95
CA ILE A 172 8.70 -10.13 13.28
C ILE A 172 8.82 -10.31 14.80
N ALA A 173 9.23 -9.27 15.53
CA ALA A 173 9.51 -9.34 16.96
C ALA A 173 8.23 -9.36 17.82
N GLN A 174 7.22 -8.58 17.44
CA GLN A 174 6.00 -8.35 18.22
C GLN A 174 4.76 -8.34 17.30
N PRO A 175 4.43 -9.47 16.64
CA PRO A 175 3.35 -9.53 15.66
C PRO A 175 1.98 -9.10 16.19
N ASP A 176 1.65 -9.49 17.43
CA ASP A 176 0.33 -9.18 18.01
C ASP A 176 0.22 -7.71 18.42
N ALA A 177 1.29 -7.12 18.96
CA ALA A 177 1.33 -5.68 19.23
C ALA A 177 1.17 -4.87 17.93
N MET A 178 1.76 -5.35 16.84
CA MET A 178 1.60 -4.73 15.53
C MET A 178 0.17 -4.89 14.98
N GLN A 179 -0.44 -6.06 15.19
CA GLN A 179 -1.84 -6.31 14.87
C GLN A 179 -2.75 -5.32 15.61
N GLU A 180 -2.57 -5.15 16.92
CA GLU A 180 -3.34 -4.19 17.71
C GLU A 180 -3.15 -2.74 17.26
N ARG A 181 -1.93 -2.37 16.85
CA ARG A 181 -1.66 -1.03 16.30
C ARG A 181 -2.45 -0.79 15.01
N ILE A 182 -2.49 -1.78 14.12
CA ILE A 182 -3.32 -1.73 12.90
C ILE A 182 -4.80 -1.68 13.28
N ALA A 183 -5.23 -2.49 14.24
CA ALA A 183 -6.60 -2.52 14.74
C ALA A 183 -7.06 -1.13 15.19
N ARG A 184 -6.29 -0.46 16.04
CA ARG A 184 -6.58 0.90 16.51
C ARG A 184 -6.58 1.94 15.39
N ALA A 185 -5.67 1.82 14.42
CA ALA A 185 -5.53 2.80 13.35
C ALA A 185 -6.68 2.77 12.33
N PHE A 186 -7.33 1.62 12.17
CA PHE A 186 -8.38 1.42 11.18
C PHE A 186 -9.72 0.97 11.79
N ASP A 187 -9.85 1.01 13.11
CA ASP A 187 -11.03 0.55 13.85
C ASP A 187 -11.43 -0.90 13.51
N LEU A 188 -10.45 -1.81 13.53
CA LEU A 188 -10.66 -3.23 13.22
C LEU A 188 -10.73 -4.05 14.48
N LYS A 189 -11.52 -5.13 14.44
CA LYS A 189 -11.62 -6.10 15.54
C LYS A 189 -10.80 -7.36 15.23
N PRO A 190 -9.81 -7.73 16.06
CA PRO A 190 -9.08 -8.98 15.88
C PRO A 190 -10.00 -10.21 16.02
N ARG A 191 -9.91 -11.14 15.07
CA ARG A 191 -10.58 -12.45 15.10
C ARG A 191 -9.71 -13.52 15.76
N ILE A 192 -8.41 -13.48 15.48
CA ILE A 192 -7.37 -14.35 16.02
C ILE A 192 -6.09 -13.54 16.20
N ARG A 193 -5.25 -13.89 17.18
CA ARG A 193 -3.90 -13.31 17.27
C ARG A 193 -3.06 -13.74 16.07
N PHE A 194 -2.27 -12.83 15.53
CA PHE A 194 -1.45 -13.16 14.36
C PHE A 194 -0.35 -14.18 14.68
N SER A 195 0.18 -14.17 15.91
CA SER A 195 1.12 -15.19 16.39
C SER A 195 0.51 -16.61 16.43
N GLU A 196 -0.80 -16.71 16.62
CA GLU A 196 -1.57 -17.96 16.71
C GLU A 196 -2.11 -18.41 15.33
N ASP A 197 -1.98 -17.60 14.28
CA ASP A 197 -2.43 -17.97 12.93
C ASP A 197 -1.53 -19.08 12.35
N PRO A 198 -2.06 -20.26 12.00
CA PRO A 198 -1.28 -21.34 11.41
C PRO A 198 -0.70 -20.99 10.03
N GLY A 199 -1.26 -19.96 9.37
CA GLY A 199 -0.77 -19.41 8.10
C GLY A 199 0.36 -18.38 8.23
N ASN A 200 0.80 -18.06 9.45
CA ASN A 200 1.79 -17.03 9.73
C ASN A 200 3.17 -17.41 9.17
N PRO A 201 3.71 -16.68 8.17
CA PRO A 201 4.99 -17.01 7.54
C PRO A 201 6.19 -16.36 8.23
N ILE A 202 6.05 -15.87 9.47
CA ILE A 202 7.16 -15.22 10.17
C ILE A 202 8.35 -16.18 10.28
N ARG A 203 9.52 -15.65 9.92
CA ARG A 203 10.81 -16.33 9.98
C ARG A 203 11.86 -15.33 10.49
N ALA A 204 12.29 -15.50 11.74
CA ALA A 204 13.28 -14.62 12.39
C ALA A 204 14.62 -14.59 11.64
N THR A 205 14.98 -15.68 10.94
CA THR A 205 16.17 -15.79 10.08
C THR A 205 16.19 -14.81 8.91
N SER A 206 15.12 -14.03 8.72
CA SER A 206 15.07 -13.01 7.69
C SER A 206 15.69 -11.68 8.07
N LEU A 207 16.05 -11.44 9.33
CA LEU A 207 16.62 -10.18 9.78
C LEU A 207 18.15 -10.18 9.67
N GLN A 208 18.74 -9.03 9.34
CA GLN A 208 20.19 -8.76 9.34
C GLN A 208 21.00 -9.81 8.55
N LYS A 209 20.42 -10.32 7.46
CA LYS A 209 21.06 -11.37 6.65
C LYS A 209 22.34 -10.87 6.00
N TRP A 210 22.39 -9.57 5.70
CA TRP A 210 23.53 -8.89 5.12
C TRP A 210 24.77 -8.90 6.03
N GLU A 211 24.62 -8.98 7.36
CA GLU A 211 25.77 -8.95 8.27
C GLU A 211 26.59 -10.24 8.19
N ARG A 212 25.89 -11.36 8.01
CA ARG A 212 26.47 -12.72 8.11
C ARG A 212 26.94 -13.27 6.77
N ASN A 213 26.79 -12.51 5.69
CA ASN A 213 27.12 -12.95 4.33
C ASN A 213 28.13 -12.00 3.69
N GLU A 214 29.30 -12.53 3.34
CA GLU A 214 30.40 -11.74 2.76
C GLU A 214 30.07 -11.14 1.39
N GLU A 215 29.44 -11.92 0.51
CA GLU A 215 28.97 -11.43 -0.80
C GLU A 215 28.03 -10.23 -0.63
N PHE A 216 27.12 -10.28 0.35
CA PHE A 216 26.17 -9.21 0.63
C PHE A 216 26.88 -7.96 1.12
N ARG A 217 27.85 -8.09 2.03
CA ARG A 217 28.67 -6.96 2.50
C ARG A 217 29.46 -6.33 1.37
N THR A 218 30.08 -7.13 0.51
CA THR A 218 30.84 -6.65 -0.65
C THR A 218 29.95 -5.86 -1.61
N TYR A 219 28.77 -6.41 -1.94
CA TYR A 219 27.79 -5.71 -2.77
C TYR A 219 27.36 -4.37 -2.16
N LEU A 220 27.02 -4.36 -0.86
CA LEU A 220 26.54 -3.16 -0.19
C LEU A 220 27.62 -2.07 -0.06
N ARG A 221 28.88 -2.46 0.15
CA ARG A 221 30.01 -1.51 0.19
C ARG A 221 30.36 -0.91 -1.17
N ALA A 222 29.98 -1.57 -2.26
CA ALA A 222 30.16 -1.07 -3.62
C ALA A 222 29.07 -0.06 -4.04
N LEU A 223 28.08 0.21 -3.19
CA LEU A 223 27.01 1.15 -3.50
C LEU A 223 27.53 2.60 -3.55
N PRO A 224 27.01 3.45 -4.45
CA PRO A 224 27.46 4.83 -4.57
C PRO A 224 27.26 5.63 -3.27
N PRO A 225 28.20 6.51 -2.88
CA PRO A 225 28.07 7.32 -1.66
C PRO A 225 26.78 8.15 -1.60
N ALA A 226 26.39 8.75 -2.72
CA ALA A 226 25.13 9.50 -2.83
C ALA A 226 23.91 8.63 -2.54
N PHE A 227 23.93 7.35 -2.93
CA PHE A 227 22.85 6.41 -2.62
C PHE A 227 22.86 6.01 -1.14
N LEU A 228 24.04 5.77 -0.56
CA LEU A 228 24.19 5.48 0.87
C LEU A 228 23.67 6.64 1.75
N ALA A 229 23.91 7.89 1.35
CA ALA A 229 23.32 9.07 2.01
C ALA A 229 21.78 9.02 2.02
N ARG A 230 21.16 8.64 0.89
CA ARG A 230 19.69 8.45 0.82
C ARG A 230 19.20 7.32 1.72
N LEU A 231 19.96 6.23 1.84
CA LEU A 231 19.64 5.15 2.79
C LEU A 231 19.73 5.64 4.23
N LYS A 232 20.74 6.46 4.55
CA LYS A 232 20.91 7.04 5.88
C LYS A 232 19.71 7.91 6.26
N GLU A 233 19.26 8.79 5.38
CA GLU A 233 18.07 9.62 5.66
C GLU A 233 16.83 8.76 5.98
N PHE A 234 16.61 7.69 5.22
CA PHE A 234 15.53 6.74 5.49
C PHE A 234 15.72 6.03 6.84
N CYS A 235 16.95 5.65 7.16
CA CYS A 235 17.27 5.00 8.42
C CYS A 235 17.05 5.93 9.62
N ASP A 236 17.52 7.17 9.55
CA ASP A 236 17.29 8.18 10.58
C ASP A 236 15.77 8.41 10.78
N GLU A 237 15.01 8.46 9.67
CA GLU A 237 13.57 8.68 9.69
C GLU A 237 12.79 7.54 10.36
N PHE A 238 13.18 6.28 10.10
CA PHE A 238 12.47 5.10 10.58
C PHE A 238 13.14 4.39 11.77
N GLY A 239 14.15 5.03 12.37
CA GLY A 239 14.84 4.54 13.56
C GLY A 239 15.66 3.26 13.31
N TYR A 240 16.34 3.18 12.17
CA TYR A 240 17.29 2.11 11.84
C TYR A 240 18.73 2.58 12.04
N ASP A 241 19.57 1.69 12.56
CA ASP A 241 21.00 1.95 12.68
C ASP A 241 21.73 1.58 11.39
N MET A 242 22.42 2.54 10.78
CA MET A 242 23.36 2.24 9.71
C MET A 242 24.69 1.73 10.29
N PRO A 243 25.38 0.77 9.64
CA PRO A 243 26.71 0.36 10.06
C PRO A 243 27.75 1.45 9.79
N ASP A 244 28.82 1.47 10.59
CA ASP A 244 29.84 2.55 10.57
C ASP A 244 30.43 2.82 9.17
N TRP A 245 30.70 1.76 8.40
CA TRP A 245 31.23 1.87 7.04
C TRP A 245 30.28 2.55 6.04
N ALA A 246 29.00 2.70 6.38
CA ALA A 246 27.99 3.35 5.57
C ALA A 246 27.55 4.71 6.13
N ARG A 247 28.16 5.17 7.23
CA ARG A 247 27.83 6.46 7.88
C ARG A 247 28.57 7.64 7.27
N GLY A 248 29.61 7.42 6.45
CA GLY A 248 30.44 8.45 5.82
C GLY A 248 31.07 7.98 4.53
#